data_AF-A0A962CYW1-F1
#
_entry.id   AF-A0A962CYW1-F1
#
_cell.length_a   1.000
_cell.length_b   1.000
_cell.length_c   1.000
_cell.angle_alpha   90.00
_cell.angle_beta   90.00
_cell.angle_gamma   90.00
#
_symmetry.space_group_name_H-M   'P 1'
#
loop_
_entity.id
_entity.type
_entity.pdbx_description
1 polymer ?
#
loop_
_entity_poly.entity_id
_entity_poly.type
_entity_poly.pdbx_seq_one_letter_code
_entity_poly.pdbx_strand_id
1 'polypeptide(L)'
;DVIGSSLRIDGGSYTLENSIIYDPDPGVTASMTGVTGIENCLVVNSSDGLNQFTQSLVAFPNFIDVANRDYHVRGHSEAADLCPETPNSLTKDFEGQNIWDDPSQVNIFGFRDAGADETYLSDTIFASGFD
;
A
#
# COMPACT_ATOMS: atom_id res chain seq x y z
N ASP A 1 2.89 5.52 -13.26
CA ASP A 1 2.10 6.76 -13.20
C ASP A 1 0.95 6.81 -14.18
N VAL A 2 -0.27 6.60 -13.67
CA VAL A 2 -1.48 6.99 -14.38
C VAL A 2 -2.17 8.06 -13.54
N ILE A 3 -2.10 9.31 -13.97
CA ILE A 3 -2.92 10.40 -13.41
C ILE A 3 -4.27 10.31 -14.12
N GLY A 4 -5.35 10.08 -13.37
CA GLY A 4 -6.70 9.88 -13.90
C GLY A 4 -7.05 8.42 -14.25
N SER A 5 -6.38 7.43 -13.65
CA SER A 5 -6.84 6.03 -13.73
C SER A 5 -8.05 5.80 -12.83
N SER A 6 -9.19 5.47 -13.43
CA SER A 6 -10.33 4.92 -12.70
C SER A 6 -10.30 3.40 -12.77
N LEU A 7 -10.34 2.71 -11.63
CA LEU A 7 -10.65 1.28 -11.60
C LEU A 7 -12.18 1.12 -11.64
N ARG A 8 -12.70 0.61 -12.76
CA ARG A 8 -14.10 0.23 -12.90
C ARG A 8 -14.20 -1.27 -13.10
N ILE A 9 -14.93 -1.93 -12.20
CA ILE A 9 -15.26 -3.35 -12.29
C ILE A 9 -16.79 -3.47 -12.31
N ASP A 10 -17.33 -4.02 -13.39
CA ASP A 10 -18.77 -4.22 -13.59
C ASP A 10 -19.09 -5.72 -13.53
N GLY A 11 -19.52 -6.20 -12.36
CA GLY A 11 -19.86 -7.61 -12.12
C GLY A 11 -18.66 -8.56 -11.93
N GLY A 12 -18.90 -9.67 -11.22
CA GLY A 12 -17.89 -10.69 -10.93
C GLY A 12 -17.28 -10.60 -9.52
N SER A 13 -16.04 -11.06 -9.38
CA SER A 13 -15.25 -10.99 -8.15
C SER A 13 -13.88 -10.38 -8.39
N TYR A 14 -13.36 -9.63 -7.42
CA TYR A 14 -12.00 -9.11 -7.45
C TYR A 14 -11.27 -9.36 -6.14
N THR A 15 -9.95 -9.29 -6.20
CA THR A 15 -9.07 -9.29 -5.04
C THR A 15 -8.08 -8.15 -5.22
N LEU A 16 -7.99 -7.29 -4.21
CA LEU A 16 -6.96 -6.26 -4.08
C LEU A 16 -6.10 -6.67 -2.89
N GLU A 17 -4.80 -6.83 -3.14
CA GLU A 17 -3.84 -7.33 -2.17
C GLU A 17 -2.60 -6.44 -2.17
N ASN A 18 -2.07 -6.19 -0.97
CA ASN A 18 -0.81 -5.48 -0.75
C ASN A 18 -0.67 -4.22 -1.62
N SER A 19 -1.59 -3.28 -1.45
CA SER A 19 -1.68 -2.12 -2.34
C SER A 19 -2.02 -0.85 -1.59
N ILE A 20 -1.51 0.27 -2.09
CA ILE A 20 -1.96 1.60 -1.69
C ILE A 20 -2.90 2.13 -2.75
N ILE A 21 -4.11 2.54 -2.36
CA ILE A 21 -5.07 3.21 -3.24
C ILE A 21 -5.20 4.64 -2.76
N TYR A 22 -4.59 5.54 -3.52
CA TYR A 22 -4.61 6.97 -3.23
C TYR A 22 -5.47 7.72 -4.24
N ASP A 23 -6.55 8.30 -3.75
CA ASP A 23 -7.45 9.17 -4.49
C ASP A 23 -7.19 10.64 -4.13
N PRO A 24 -6.42 11.41 -4.92
CA PRO A 24 -6.20 12.83 -4.64
C PRO A 24 -7.49 13.66 -4.70
N ASP A 25 -8.52 13.16 -5.39
CA ASP A 25 -9.84 13.77 -5.53
C ASP A 25 -10.93 12.76 -5.08
N PRO A 26 -11.18 12.62 -3.77
CA PRO A 26 -11.99 11.53 -3.20
C PRO A 26 -13.32 11.27 -3.92
N GLY A 27 -13.54 10.01 -4.28
CA GLY A 27 -14.76 9.54 -4.94
C GLY A 27 -14.66 9.48 -6.47
N VAL A 28 -13.49 9.76 -7.05
CA VAL A 28 -13.25 9.70 -8.50
C VAL A 28 -12.46 8.44 -8.88
N THR A 29 -11.61 7.93 -7.98
CA THR A 29 -10.60 6.93 -8.34
C THR A 29 -11.13 5.48 -8.45
N ALA A 30 -12.13 5.09 -7.66
CA ALA A 30 -12.69 3.74 -7.71
C ALA A 30 -14.23 3.74 -7.66
N SER A 31 -14.86 3.02 -8.58
CA SER A 31 -16.30 2.77 -8.57
C SER A 31 -16.53 1.29 -8.86
N MET A 32 -16.99 0.55 -7.85
CA MET A 32 -17.24 -0.88 -7.94
C MET A 32 -18.73 -1.11 -7.63
N THR A 33 -19.49 -1.57 -8.61
CA THR A 33 -20.95 -1.78 -8.48
C THR A 33 -21.31 -3.21 -8.85
N GLY A 34 -22.05 -3.90 -7.98
CA GLY A 34 -22.52 -5.27 -8.24
C GLY A 34 -21.39 -6.31 -8.28
N VAL A 35 -20.30 -6.07 -7.56
CA VAL A 35 -19.09 -6.91 -7.50
C VAL A 35 -18.87 -7.37 -6.07
N THR A 36 -18.33 -8.58 -5.88
CA THR A 36 -17.84 -9.04 -4.57
C THR A 36 -16.32 -8.94 -4.53
N GLY A 37 -15.80 -8.10 -3.64
CA GLY A 37 -14.36 -7.87 -3.46
C GLY A 37 -13.80 -8.53 -2.21
N ILE A 38 -12.49 -8.79 -2.23
CA ILE A 38 -11.67 -8.94 -1.02
C ILE A 38 -10.59 -7.87 -1.09
N GLU A 39 -10.51 -7.03 -0.06
CA GLU A 39 -9.54 -5.94 0.07
C GLU A 39 -8.59 -6.22 1.23
N ASN A 40 -7.50 -6.92 0.94
CA ASN A 40 -6.57 -7.41 1.94
C ASN A 40 -5.24 -6.66 1.94
N CYS A 41 -4.83 -6.21 3.12
CA CYS A 41 -3.68 -5.33 3.29
C CYS A 41 -3.61 -4.16 2.30
N LEU A 42 -4.57 -3.26 2.47
CA LEU A 42 -4.63 -2.01 1.74
C LEU A 42 -4.43 -0.82 2.68
N VAL A 43 -3.74 0.20 2.19
CA VAL A 43 -3.93 1.57 2.70
C VAL A 43 -4.72 2.35 1.66
N VAL A 44 -5.85 2.88 2.09
CA VAL A 44 -6.69 3.71 1.23
C VAL A 44 -6.98 5.04 1.90
N ASN A 45 -6.95 6.14 1.17
CA ASN A 45 -7.33 7.43 1.75
C ASN A 45 -8.85 7.69 1.67
N SER A 46 -9.59 6.85 0.94
CA SER A 46 -11.05 6.76 0.96
C SER A 46 -11.49 5.31 0.81
N SER A 47 -12.55 4.92 1.53
CA SER A 47 -13.18 3.60 1.41
C SER A 47 -14.32 3.57 0.39
N ASP A 48 -14.59 4.67 -0.30
CA ASP A 48 -15.70 4.76 -1.24
C ASP A 48 -15.54 3.75 -2.37
N GLY A 49 -16.58 2.95 -2.61
CA GLY A 49 -16.57 1.91 -3.64
C GLY A 49 -15.88 0.61 -3.23
N LEU A 50 -15.32 0.51 -2.02
CA LEU A 50 -14.70 -0.70 -1.47
C LEU A 50 -15.60 -1.36 -0.42
N ASN A 51 -15.56 -2.69 -0.31
CA ASN A 51 -16.65 -3.43 0.31
C ASN A 51 -16.22 -4.35 1.46
N GLN A 52 -15.02 -4.94 1.45
CA GLN A 52 -14.56 -5.94 2.43
C GLN A 52 -13.08 -5.81 2.78
N PHE A 53 -12.78 -4.86 3.67
CA PHE A 53 -11.43 -4.69 4.21
C PHE A 53 -11.05 -5.79 5.19
N THR A 54 -9.91 -6.44 4.94
CA THR A 54 -9.20 -7.31 5.89
C THR A 54 -7.77 -6.81 6.06
N GLN A 55 -7.32 -6.61 7.30
CA GLN A 55 -5.95 -6.16 7.60
C GLN A 55 -5.55 -4.89 6.83
N SER A 56 -6.51 -4.00 6.61
CA SER A 56 -6.39 -2.79 5.79
C SER A 56 -6.77 -1.56 6.62
N LEU A 57 -6.27 -0.39 6.23
CA LEU A 57 -6.52 0.88 6.90
C LEU A 57 -7.08 1.94 5.95
N VAL A 58 -8.00 2.74 6.47
CA VAL A 58 -8.38 4.00 5.84
C VAL A 58 -7.52 5.10 6.46
N ALA A 59 -6.43 5.48 5.78
CA ALA A 59 -5.43 6.42 6.26
C ALA A 59 -4.74 7.12 5.09
N PHE A 60 -4.05 8.23 5.38
CA PHE A 60 -3.24 8.91 4.37
C PHE A 60 -1.90 8.16 4.22
N PRO A 61 -1.47 7.74 3.02
CA PRO A 61 -0.26 6.94 2.87
C PRO A 61 1.06 7.69 3.12
N ASN A 62 1.00 8.99 3.42
CA ASN A 62 2.15 9.82 3.78
C ASN A 62 3.36 9.68 2.82
N PHE A 63 3.11 9.86 1.52
CA PHE A 63 4.17 9.84 0.50
C PHE A 63 5.22 10.95 0.67
N ILE A 64 6.41 10.75 0.10
CA ILE A 64 7.49 11.76 0.15
C ILE A 64 7.07 13.06 -0.51
N ASP A 65 6.68 13.03 -1.80
CA ASP A 65 6.32 14.21 -2.57
C ASP A 65 5.37 13.89 -3.74
N VAL A 66 4.07 13.89 -3.43
CA VAL A 66 3.00 13.70 -4.42
C VAL A 66 3.04 14.73 -5.54
N ALA A 67 3.44 15.98 -5.26
CA ALA A 67 3.44 17.04 -6.28
C ALA A 67 4.49 16.79 -7.37
N ASN A 68 5.60 16.13 -7.01
CA ASN A 68 6.65 15.71 -7.93
C ASN A 68 6.57 14.23 -8.34
N ARG A 69 5.47 13.54 -8.00
CA ARG A 69 5.23 12.11 -8.30
C ARG A 69 6.21 11.15 -7.61
N ASP A 70 6.73 11.58 -6.47
CA ASP A 70 7.48 10.72 -5.57
C ASP A 70 6.49 10.07 -4.59
N TYR A 71 6.06 8.86 -4.97
CA TYR A 71 5.10 8.05 -4.23
C TYR A 71 5.77 7.01 -3.32
N HIS A 72 7.07 7.13 -3.06
CA HIS A 72 7.69 6.32 -2.02
C HIS A 72 7.06 6.67 -0.68
N VAL A 73 6.90 5.65 0.15
CA VAL A 73 6.28 5.77 1.47
C VAL A 73 7.31 6.34 2.44
N ARG A 74 6.91 7.26 3.32
CA ARG A 74 7.79 7.72 4.40
C ARG A 74 7.85 6.65 5.49
N GLY A 75 9.01 6.46 6.13
CA GLY A 75 9.19 5.45 7.19
C GLY A 75 8.39 5.65 8.49
N HIS A 76 7.43 6.57 8.55
CA HIS A 76 6.45 6.68 9.65
C HIS A 76 5.01 6.71 9.12
N SER A 77 4.82 6.19 7.91
CA SER A 77 3.51 6.07 7.30
C SER A 77 2.75 4.90 7.90
N GLU A 78 1.43 5.01 7.90
CA GLU A 78 0.48 3.94 8.20
C GLU A 78 0.51 2.81 7.16
N ALA A 79 1.20 3.02 6.03
CA ALA A 79 1.52 1.98 5.07
C ALA A 79 2.79 1.19 5.43
N ALA A 80 3.62 1.68 6.36
CA ALA A 80 4.79 0.96 6.83
C ALA A 80 4.41 -0.10 7.87
N ASP A 81 5.02 -1.28 7.83
CA ASP A 81 4.75 -2.43 8.71
C ASP A 81 3.24 -2.69 8.93
N LEU A 82 2.49 -2.67 7.84
CA LEU A 82 1.06 -2.91 7.85
C LEU A 82 0.74 -4.39 7.62
N CYS A 83 1.32 -4.98 6.58
CA CYS A 83 0.87 -6.25 6.02
C CYS A 83 1.40 -7.47 6.79
N PRO A 84 0.57 -8.50 7.00
CA PRO A 84 1.03 -9.77 7.54
C PRO A 84 1.94 -10.49 6.54
N GLU A 85 2.73 -11.44 7.03
CA GLU A 85 3.38 -12.42 6.16
C GLU A 85 2.35 -13.38 5.54
N THR A 86 2.39 -13.59 4.22
CA THR A 86 1.53 -14.55 3.52
C THR A 86 2.35 -15.70 2.92
N PRO A 87 1.80 -16.93 2.83
CA PRO A 87 2.48 -18.02 2.15
C PRO A 87 2.75 -17.65 0.69
N ASN A 88 4.01 -17.76 0.24
CA ASN A 88 4.51 -17.32 -1.08
C ASN A 88 4.72 -15.82 -1.25
N SER A 89 4.90 -15.09 -0.16
CA SER A 89 5.29 -13.69 -0.24
C SER A 89 6.62 -13.52 -0.95
N LEU A 90 6.71 -12.45 -1.74
CA LEU A 90 7.98 -12.04 -2.29
C LEU A 90 8.94 -11.70 -1.15
N THR A 91 10.20 -12.08 -1.31
CA THR A 91 11.28 -11.67 -0.39
C THR A 91 11.86 -10.33 -0.79
N LYS A 92 11.43 -9.79 -1.94
CA LYS A 92 11.87 -8.52 -2.49
C LYS A 92 10.70 -7.69 -2.97
N ASP A 93 10.83 -6.38 -2.87
CA ASP A 93 9.87 -5.42 -3.41
C ASP A 93 10.03 -5.23 -4.93
N PHE A 94 9.32 -4.25 -5.49
CA PHE A 94 9.36 -3.93 -6.92
C PHE A 94 10.73 -3.40 -7.39
N GLU A 95 11.49 -2.76 -6.50
CA GLU A 95 12.84 -2.25 -6.79
C GLU A 95 13.92 -3.31 -6.58
N GLY A 96 13.53 -4.50 -6.09
CA GLY A 96 14.42 -5.63 -5.84
C GLY A 96 15.11 -5.58 -4.47
N GLN A 97 14.66 -4.71 -3.58
CA GLN A 97 15.16 -4.53 -2.21
C GLN A 97 14.50 -5.56 -1.30
N ASN A 98 15.16 -5.99 -0.22
CA ASN A 98 14.63 -7.06 0.63
C ASN A 98 13.54 -6.53 1.55
N ILE A 99 12.41 -7.22 1.61
CA ILE A 99 11.36 -6.93 2.61
C ILE A 99 11.98 -6.93 4.01
N TRP A 100 11.70 -5.91 4.81
CA TRP A 100 12.37 -5.66 6.08
C TRP A 100 11.41 -5.13 7.14
N ASP A 101 11.58 -5.59 8.39
CA ASP A 101 10.82 -5.15 9.56
C ASP A 101 11.47 -3.90 10.16
N ASP A 102 10.81 -2.73 10.08
CA ASP A 102 11.36 -1.50 10.64
C ASP A 102 11.27 -1.50 12.17
N PRO A 103 12.40 -1.60 12.90
CA PRO A 103 12.37 -1.71 14.37
C PRO A 103 11.89 -0.43 15.07
N SER A 104 11.75 0.67 14.33
CA SER A 104 11.23 1.94 14.83
C SER A 104 9.72 2.09 14.62
N GLN A 105 9.11 1.26 13.80
CA GLN A 105 7.67 1.20 13.58
C GLN A 105 7.03 0.07 14.40
N VAL A 106 5.73 0.20 14.60
CA VAL A 106 4.94 -0.82 15.28
C VAL A 106 4.11 -1.55 14.24
N ASN A 107 4.37 -2.84 14.13
CA ASN A 107 3.67 -3.72 13.21
C ASN A 107 2.19 -3.74 13.54
N ILE A 108 1.36 -3.28 12.60
CA ILE A 108 -0.09 -3.21 12.81
C ILE A 108 -0.69 -4.60 12.59
N PHE A 109 -0.40 -5.23 11.46
CA PHE A 109 -0.76 -6.63 11.20
C PHE A 109 0.43 -7.52 10.84
N GLY A 110 1.58 -6.95 10.48
CA GLY A 110 2.84 -7.64 10.24
C GLY A 110 3.95 -6.66 9.86
N PHE A 111 5.12 -7.18 9.46
CA PHE A 111 6.34 -6.39 9.26
C PHE A 111 6.53 -5.89 7.82
N ARG A 112 5.48 -5.93 7.00
CA ARG A 112 5.61 -5.60 5.59
C ARG A 112 4.89 -4.34 5.27
N ASP A 113 5.39 -3.64 4.28
CA ASP A 113 4.74 -2.43 3.84
C ASP A 113 3.57 -2.77 2.92
N ALA A 114 2.55 -1.94 2.98
CA ALA A 114 1.48 -1.96 2.01
C ALA A 114 1.97 -1.30 0.72
N GLY A 115 1.80 -2.00 -0.40
CA GLY A 115 2.17 -1.49 -1.71
C GLY A 115 3.32 -2.25 -2.33
N ALA A 116 3.95 -1.60 -3.30
CA ALA A 116 4.96 -2.22 -4.16
C ALA A 116 6.40 -1.95 -3.69
N ASP A 117 6.58 -1.07 -2.72
CA ASP A 117 7.85 -0.49 -2.30
C ASP A 117 7.96 -0.55 -0.78
N GLU A 118 9.11 -0.98 -0.27
CA GLU A 118 9.38 -1.03 1.17
C GLU A 118 10.14 0.24 1.59
N THR A 119 9.79 0.84 2.72
CA THR A 119 10.45 2.03 3.23
C THR A 119 11.68 1.66 4.05
N TYR A 120 12.82 2.20 3.61
CA TYR A 120 14.09 2.13 4.35
C TYR A 120 14.48 3.47 4.99
N LEU A 121 13.58 4.47 4.98
CA LEU A 121 13.92 5.85 5.34
C LEU A 121 14.15 6.08 6.85
N SER A 122 13.67 5.16 7.68
CA SER A 122 14.01 5.07 9.10
C SER A 122 15.37 4.40 9.34
N ASP A 123 15.88 3.66 8.36
CA ASP A 123 17.13 2.94 8.45
C ASP A 123 18.30 3.77 7.90
N THR A 124 19.08 4.34 8.83
CA THR A 124 20.28 5.13 8.49
C THR A 124 21.43 4.25 7.94
N ILE A 125 21.35 2.92 8.06
CA ILE A 125 22.41 1.96 7.71
C ILE A 125 22.16 1.33 6.33
N PHE A 126 20.90 1.02 5.97
CA PHE A 126 20.57 0.41 4.66
C PHE A 126 20.25 1.42 3.54
N ALA A 127 19.93 2.68 3.86
CA ALA A 127 19.76 3.73 2.85
C ALA A 127 21.01 4.00 2.00
N SER A 128 22.20 3.54 2.45
CA SER A 128 23.47 3.70 1.75
C SER A 128 23.95 2.47 0.95
N GLY A 129 23.12 1.44 0.77
CA GLY A 129 23.38 0.36 -0.19
C GLY A 129 24.66 -0.45 0.09
N PHE A 130 24.71 -1.13 1.24
CA PHE A 130 25.71 -2.17 1.43
C PHE A 130 25.17 -3.50 0.89
N ASP A 131 25.75 -3.96 -0.21
CA ASP A 131 25.77 -5.39 -0.62
C ASP A 131 26.55 -6.24 0.39
#